data_AF-A0A5C7KWC7-F1
#
_entry.id   AF-A0A5C7KWC7-F1
#
_cell.length_a   1.000
_cell.length_b   1.000
_cell.length_c   1.000
_cell.angle_alpha   90.00
_cell.angle_beta   90.00
_cell.angle_gamma   90.00
#
_symmetry.space_group_name_H-M   'P 1'
#
loop_
_entity.id
_entity.type
_entity.pdbx_description
1 polymer ?
#
loop_
_entity_poly.entity_id
_entity_poly.type
_entity_poly.pdbx_seq_one_letter_code
_entity_poly.pdbx_strand_id
1 'polypeptide(L)'
;MRAKRLFVIIAILLFVLGLAIVRQRREARMDTQTPVATPTQSEVRGQITATPVPTNLVTGPGDYEYTVMLGDVERRYLIHVPASYDKSQATPLVLFFHGGGGNMNHSSRAYGLKEKSDKEGFIIAFTNGDSRLPKDKFATWNAGNCCGYARDSKLDDVGYTKAVLKDIESKFAIDTTRVFATGMSNGGMMAYRLACEMADTFRAVASVTGTDGTLSCTPARPISVLHIHAKNDDHVLFDGGAGQEAFKDPEKVADFVSVPE
;
A
#
# COMPACT_ATOMS: atom_id res chain seq x y z
N MET A 1 -55.99 14.36 -8.43
CA MET A 1 -54.89 15.29 -8.81
C MET A 1 -54.49 16.34 -7.76
N ARG A 2 -55.08 16.39 -6.55
CA ARG A 2 -54.70 17.38 -5.52
C ARG A 2 -53.63 16.93 -4.51
N ALA A 3 -53.45 15.63 -4.27
CA ALA A 3 -52.49 15.13 -3.28
C ALA A 3 -51.00 15.17 -3.73
N LYS A 4 -50.71 15.03 -5.03
CA LYS A 4 -49.32 15.06 -5.55
C LYS A 4 -48.69 16.46 -5.56
N ARG A 5 -49.49 17.53 -5.55
CA ARG A 5 -48.98 18.92 -5.50
C ARG A 5 -48.58 19.37 -4.09
N LEU A 6 -49.16 18.77 -3.04
CA LEU A 6 -48.84 19.11 -1.65
C LEU A 6 -47.47 18.56 -1.20
N PHE A 7 -47.10 17.37 -1.68
CA PHE A 7 -45.80 16.74 -1.36
C PHE A 7 -44.60 17.48 -1.97
N VAL A 8 -44.75 18.05 -3.17
CA VAL A 8 -43.68 18.79 -3.84
C VAL A 8 -43.40 20.13 -3.14
N ILE A 9 -44.43 20.78 -2.58
CA ILE A 9 -44.28 22.06 -1.87
C ILE A 9 -43.60 21.88 -0.51
N ILE A 10 -43.89 20.79 0.21
CA ILE A 10 -43.25 20.48 1.51
C ILE A 10 -41.76 20.12 1.32
N ALA A 11 -41.41 19.40 0.24
CA ALA A 11 -40.02 19.04 -0.05
C ALA A 11 -39.13 20.26 -0.40
N ILE A 12 -39.69 21.27 -1.10
CA ILE A 12 -38.97 22.50 -1.45
C ILE A 12 -38.75 23.39 -0.20
N LEU A 13 -39.73 23.47 0.71
CA LEU A 13 -39.61 24.22 1.97
C LEU A 13 -38.54 23.63 2.91
N LEU A 14 -38.40 22.29 2.97
CA LEU A 14 -37.37 21.64 3.78
C LEU A 14 -35.95 21.81 3.19
N PHE A 15 -35.81 21.90 1.86
CA PHE A 15 -34.52 22.14 1.20
C PHE A 15 -34.02 23.58 1.40
N VAL A 16 -34.91 24.57 1.35
CA VAL A 16 -34.56 25.99 1.58
C VAL A 16 -34.19 26.25 3.06
N LEU A 17 -34.84 25.57 4.00
CA LEU A 17 -34.50 25.69 5.44
C LEU A 17 -33.14 25.04 5.77
N GLY A 18 -32.79 23.93 5.11
CA GLY A 18 -31.50 23.25 5.27
C GLY A 18 -30.30 24.08 4.79
N LEU A 19 -30.46 24.83 3.70
CA LEU A 19 -29.40 25.71 3.16
C LEU A 19 -29.14 26.95 4.03
N ALA A 20 -30.15 27.46 4.74
CA ALA A 20 -29.99 28.58 5.67
C ALA A 20 -29.17 28.18 6.92
N ILE A 21 -29.34 26.95 7.42
CA ILE A 21 -28.62 26.44 8.60
C ILE A 21 -27.14 26.17 8.31
N VAL A 22 -26.81 25.73 7.08
CA VAL A 22 -25.41 25.51 6.65
C VAL A 22 -24.66 26.85 6.48
N ARG A 23 -25.36 27.91 6.05
CA ARG A 23 -24.76 29.24 5.86
C ARG A 23 -24.44 29.93 7.19
N GLN A 24 -25.30 29.81 8.20
CA GLN A 24 -25.05 30.38 9.54
C GLN A 24 -23.85 29.74 10.28
N ARG A 25 -23.48 28.50 9.99
CA ARG A 25 -22.31 27.85 10.60
C ARG A 25 -20.96 28.26 9.99
N ARG A 26 -20.94 28.89 8.81
CA ARG A 26 -19.71 29.38 8.17
C ARG A 26 -19.28 30.77 8.64
N GLU A 27 -20.18 31.58 9.18
CA GLU A 27 -19.88 32.96 9.59
C GLU A 27 -19.35 33.08 11.04
N ALA A 28 -19.35 32.00 11.82
CA ALA A 28 -18.89 31.99 13.22
C ALA A 28 -17.43 31.53 13.41
N ARG A 29 -16.60 31.46 12.36
CA ARG A 29 -15.18 31.09 12.46
C ARG A 29 -14.25 32.07 11.74
N MET A 30 -14.47 33.35 11.96
CA MET A 30 -13.52 34.42 11.67
C MET A 30 -13.47 35.35 12.88
N ASP A 31 -12.70 34.97 13.89
CA ASP A 31 -11.85 35.93 14.61
C ASP A 31 -10.88 35.20 15.55
N THR A 32 -9.71 35.80 15.74
CA THR A 32 -8.54 35.37 16.55
C THR A 32 -7.55 34.37 15.92
N GLN A 33 -6.69 34.87 15.03
CA GLN A 33 -5.33 34.35 14.86
C GLN A 33 -4.33 35.42 15.31
N THR A 34 -3.70 35.18 16.47
CA THR A 34 -2.50 35.90 16.93
C THR A 34 -1.29 35.42 16.12
N PRO A 35 -0.36 36.30 15.69
CA PRO A 35 0.78 35.87 14.88
C PRO A 35 1.76 35.04 15.73
N VAL A 36 1.98 33.79 15.32
CA VAL A 36 3.05 32.94 15.87
C VAL A 36 4.32 33.22 15.09
N ALA A 37 5.38 33.64 15.79
CA ALA A 37 6.69 33.90 15.21
C ALA A 37 7.28 32.64 14.55
N THR A 38 7.82 32.78 13.35
CA THR A 38 8.53 31.73 12.61
C THR A 38 9.93 31.54 13.21
N PRO A 39 10.35 30.33 13.61
CA PRO A 39 11.73 30.10 14.02
C PRO A 39 12.65 30.12 12.80
N THR A 40 13.77 30.83 12.92
CA THR A 40 14.87 30.85 11.96
C THR A 40 15.52 29.47 11.77
N GLN A 41 16.01 29.21 10.56
CA GLN A 41 16.56 27.93 10.05
C GLN A 41 17.82 27.37 10.76
N SER A 42 18.16 27.80 11.99
CA SER A 42 19.39 27.39 12.67
C SER A 42 19.22 26.32 13.76
N GLU A 43 18.01 25.87 14.10
CA GLU A 43 17.78 24.96 15.24
C GLU A 43 17.39 23.51 14.89
N VAL A 44 17.25 23.15 13.61
CA VAL A 44 16.94 21.76 13.21
C VAL A 44 18.23 20.96 13.00
N ARG A 45 19.02 20.80 14.05
CA ARG A 45 20.02 19.72 14.14
C ARG A 45 19.87 18.98 15.46
N GLY A 46 18.66 18.47 15.68
CA GLY A 46 18.33 17.55 16.77
C GLY A 46 18.68 16.12 16.38
N GLN A 47 19.28 15.40 17.32
CA GLN A 47 19.82 14.05 17.21
C GLN A 47 18.88 13.04 16.55
N ILE A 48 19.41 12.23 15.65
CA ILE A 48 18.82 10.94 15.27
C ILE A 48 18.92 10.05 16.51
N THR A 49 17.91 10.08 17.37
CA THR A 49 17.74 9.07 18.42
C THR A 49 17.29 7.79 17.74
N ALA A 50 18.17 6.78 17.71
CA ALA A 50 17.82 5.44 17.31
C ALA A 50 16.57 4.99 18.08
N THR A 51 15.56 4.51 17.35
CA THR A 51 14.34 3.95 17.93
C THR A 51 14.72 2.83 18.92
N PRO A 52 14.13 2.78 20.14
CA PRO A 52 14.45 1.74 21.11
C PRO A 52 14.24 0.36 20.51
N VAL A 53 15.28 -0.49 20.56
CA VAL A 53 15.22 -1.86 20.09
C VAL A 53 14.19 -2.63 20.93
N PRO A 54 13.17 -3.26 20.33
CA PRO A 54 12.16 -4.03 21.04
C PRO A 54 12.76 -5.14 21.92
N THR A 55 12.18 -5.38 23.09
CA THR A 55 12.70 -6.34 24.09
C THR A 55 12.38 -7.81 23.79
N ASN A 56 11.48 -8.09 22.84
CA ASN A 56 11.10 -9.43 22.42
C ASN A 56 11.41 -9.64 20.93
N LEU A 57 12.68 -9.46 20.54
CA LEU A 57 13.08 -9.74 19.16
C LEU A 57 13.01 -11.24 18.87
N VAL A 58 12.58 -11.57 17.66
CA VAL A 58 12.78 -12.90 17.10
C VAL A 58 14.28 -13.18 17.05
N THR A 59 14.69 -14.35 17.52
CA THR A 59 16.12 -14.66 17.76
C THR A 59 16.73 -15.62 16.77
N GLY A 60 15.96 -16.18 15.83
CA GLY A 60 16.45 -17.22 14.95
C GLY A 60 15.84 -17.18 13.54
N PRO A 61 16.44 -17.92 12.60
CA PRO A 61 15.95 -18.04 11.24
C PRO A 61 14.67 -18.88 11.17
N GLY A 62 13.95 -18.73 10.07
CA GLY A 62 12.75 -19.50 9.78
C GLY A 62 11.63 -18.66 9.18
N ASP A 63 10.49 -19.33 9.00
CA ASP A 63 9.25 -18.70 8.53
C ASP A 63 8.31 -18.43 9.71
N TYR A 64 7.74 -17.22 9.73
CA TYR A 64 6.78 -16.80 10.75
C TYR A 64 5.55 -16.21 10.08
N GLU A 65 4.36 -16.51 10.60
CA GLU A 65 3.13 -15.84 10.21
C GLU A 65 2.72 -14.86 11.31
N TYR A 66 2.32 -13.66 10.89
CA TYR A 66 1.86 -12.61 11.77
C TYR A 66 0.55 -12.00 11.27
N THR A 67 -0.17 -11.39 12.20
CA THR A 67 -1.40 -10.65 11.94
C THR A 67 -1.24 -9.22 12.43
N VAL A 68 -1.71 -8.27 11.63
CA VAL A 68 -1.83 -6.85 11.98
C VAL A 68 -3.29 -6.42 11.95
N MET A 69 -3.64 -5.45 12.78
CA MET A 69 -4.98 -4.86 12.83
C MET A 69 -5.04 -3.58 12.01
N LEU A 70 -6.05 -3.46 11.16
CA LEU A 70 -6.46 -2.22 10.49
C LEU A 70 -7.85 -1.84 10.97
N GLY A 71 -7.90 -1.07 12.06
CA GLY A 71 -9.12 -0.92 12.85
C GLY A 71 -9.53 -2.29 13.40
N ASP A 72 -10.72 -2.75 13.02
CA ASP A 72 -11.26 -4.05 13.45
C ASP A 72 -10.98 -5.18 12.44
N VAL A 73 -10.20 -4.92 11.39
CA VAL A 73 -9.88 -5.90 10.34
C VAL A 73 -8.52 -6.53 10.60
N GLU A 74 -8.49 -7.85 10.74
CA GLU A 74 -7.25 -8.64 10.76
C GLU A 74 -6.71 -8.83 9.33
N ARG A 75 -5.43 -8.50 9.14
CA ARG A 75 -4.69 -8.78 7.90
C ARG A 75 -3.40 -9.52 8.24
N ARG A 76 -2.99 -10.44 7.37
CA ARG A 76 -1.85 -11.35 7.64
C ARG A 76 -0.66 -11.08 6.75
N TYR A 77 0.51 -11.50 7.19
CA TYR A 77 1.71 -11.60 6.35
C TYR A 77 2.58 -12.78 6.83
N LEU A 78 3.42 -13.28 5.92
CA LEU A 78 4.42 -14.29 6.21
C LEU A 78 5.80 -13.65 6.07
N ILE A 79 6.68 -13.84 7.03
CA ILE A 79 8.06 -13.36 6.96
C ILE A 79 9.03 -14.54 6.97
N HIS A 80 10.05 -14.44 6.15
CA HIS A 80 11.17 -15.37 6.10
C HIS A 80 12.42 -14.66 6.60
N VAL A 81 13.06 -15.28 7.58
CA VAL A 81 14.27 -14.79 8.24
C VAL A 81 15.44 -15.68 7.83
N PRO A 82 16.46 -15.13 7.15
CA PRO A 82 17.55 -15.94 6.62
C PRO A 82 18.44 -16.49 7.74
N ALA A 83 19.14 -17.58 7.47
CA ALA A 83 20.09 -18.19 8.41
C ALA A 83 21.19 -17.24 8.92
N SER A 84 21.49 -16.18 8.16
CA SER A 84 22.49 -15.15 8.48
C SER A 84 21.97 -14.03 9.39
N TYR A 85 20.68 -14.02 9.74
CA TYR A 85 20.12 -12.98 10.60
C TYR A 85 20.73 -13.00 12.00
N ASP A 86 21.27 -11.85 12.41
CA ASP A 86 21.72 -11.58 13.76
C ASP A 86 20.95 -10.36 14.30
N LYS A 87 20.21 -10.55 15.40
CA LYS A 87 19.45 -9.48 16.07
C LYS A 87 20.32 -8.32 16.58
N SER A 88 21.65 -8.51 16.67
CA SER A 88 22.59 -7.44 17.00
C SER A 88 22.92 -6.52 15.81
N GLN A 89 22.55 -6.92 14.59
CA GLN A 89 22.87 -6.23 13.35
C GLN A 89 21.59 -5.79 12.62
N ALA A 90 21.57 -4.54 12.19
CA ALA A 90 20.47 -4.02 11.38
C ALA A 90 20.45 -4.71 9.99
N THR A 91 19.35 -5.37 9.67
CA THR A 91 19.19 -6.24 8.50
C THR A 91 18.26 -5.60 7.46
N PRO A 92 18.59 -5.63 6.15
CA PRO A 92 17.69 -5.16 5.10
C PRO A 92 16.35 -5.88 5.09
N LEU A 93 15.31 -5.18 4.65
CA LEU A 93 13.96 -5.72 4.54
C LEU A 93 13.43 -5.55 3.12
N VAL A 94 12.86 -6.63 2.58
CA VAL A 94 12.11 -6.62 1.32
C VAL A 94 10.65 -6.99 1.60
N LEU A 95 9.70 -6.17 1.17
CA LEU A 95 8.29 -6.54 1.13
C LEU A 95 7.96 -7.05 -0.27
N PHE A 96 7.36 -8.24 -0.34
CA PHE A 96 6.86 -8.82 -1.57
C PHE A 96 5.33 -8.78 -1.62
N PHE A 97 4.78 -8.29 -2.74
CA PHE A 97 3.35 -8.22 -3.03
C PHE A 97 3.01 -9.20 -4.15
N HIS A 98 2.16 -10.19 -3.85
CA HIS A 98 1.74 -11.20 -4.83
C HIS A 98 0.89 -10.61 -5.95
N GLY A 99 0.88 -11.28 -7.11
CA GLY A 99 -0.01 -10.93 -8.22
C GLY A 99 -1.49 -11.13 -7.92
N GLY A 100 -2.34 -10.52 -8.75
CA GLY A 100 -3.78 -10.58 -8.61
C GLY A 100 -4.26 -12.03 -8.53
N GLY A 101 -4.99 -12.35 -7.49
CA GLY A 101 -5.56 -13.65 -7.25
C GLY A 101 -4.70 -14.64 -6.44
N GLY A 102 -3.44 -14.26 -6.16
CA GLY A 102 -2.51 -15.01 -5.30
C GLY A 102 -2.79 -14.85 -3.81
N ASN A 103 -1.80 -15.23 -2.98
CA ASN A 103 -1.75 -15.00 -1.53
C ASN A 103 -0.31 -15.20 -1.03
N MET A 104 -0.03 -14.80 0.22
CA MET A 104 1.30 -14.88 0.85
C MET A 104 1.89 -16.29 0.83
N ASN A 105 1.04 -17.31 0.99
CA ASN A 105 1.42 -18.71 1.04
C ASN A 105 1.91 -19.21 -0.31
N HIS A 106 1.19 -18.90 -1.39
CA HIS A 106 1.63 -19.20 -2.74
C HIS A 106 2.94 -18.46 -3.04
N SER A 107 2.98 -17.14 -2.84
CA SER A 107 4.13 -16.32 -3.23
C SER A 107 5.42 -16.71 -2.50
N SER A 108 5.32 -17.15 -1.24
CA SER A 108 6.48 -17.57 -0.46
C SER A 108 7.16 -18.84 -0.98
N ARG A 109 6.53 -19.56 -1.91
CA ARG A 109 7.06 -20.78 -2.54
C ARG A 109 7.31 -20.64 -4.04
N ALA A 110 6.68 -19.69 -4.72
CA ALA A 110 6.60 -19.68 -6.19
C ALA A 110 7.76 -18.94 -6.89
N TYR A 111 8.42 -18.01 -6.21
CA TYR A 111 9.30 -17.03 -6.87
C TYR A 111 10.80 -17.16 -6.54
N GLY A 112 11.20 -18.17 -5.76
CA GLY A 112 12.61 -18.38 -5.39
C GLY A 112 13.19 -17.27 -4.49
N LEU A 113 12.32 -16.47 -3.85
CA LEU A 113 12.74 -15.27 -3.12
C LEU A 113 13.29 -15.59 -1.73
N LYS A 114 12.92 -16.72 -1.12
CA LYS A 114 13.50 -17.17 0.16
C LYS A 114 14.95 -17.58 -0.03
N GLU A 115 15.23 -18.34 -1.07
CA GLU A 115 16.58 -18.76 -1.46
C GLU A 115 17.46 -17.54 -1.77
N LYS A 116 16.89 -16.50 -2.40
CA LYS A 116 17.57 -15.22 -2.60
C LYS A 116 17.81 -14.48 -1.28
N SER A 117 16.84 -14.50 -0.36
CA SER A 117 16.92 -13.96 1.00
C SER A 117 18.08 -14.59 1.78
N ASP A 118 18.15 -15.92 1.78
CA ASP A 118 19.21 -16.70 2.43
C ASP A 118 20.58 -16.40 1.85
N LYS A 119 20.67 -16.34 0.51
CA LYS A 119 21.93 -16.09 -0.19
C LYS A 119 22.49 -14.69 0.07
N GLU A 120 21.63 -13.68 0.13
CA GLU A 120 22.06 -12.26 0.19
C GLU A 120 21.91 -11.62 1.58
N GLY A 121 21.30 -12.32 2.54
CA GLY A 121 21.20 -11.87 3.93
C GLY A 121 20.24 -10.69 4.15
N PHE A 122 19.08 -10.70 3.50
CA PHE A 122 17.97 -9.80 3.83
C PHE A 122 16.80 -10.59 4.42
N ILE A 123 15.94 -9.93 5.18
CA ILE A 123 14.63 -10.46 5.60
C ILE A 123 13.62 -10.16 4.49
N ILE A 124 12.71 -11.10 4.21
CA ILE A 124 11.63 -10.89 3.24
C ILE A 124 10.25 -11.14 3.86
N ALA A 125 9.36 -10.17 3.72
CA ALA A 125 7.96 -10.26 4.12
C ALA A 125 7.06 -10.47 2.89
N PHE A 126 6.46 -11.64 2.78
CA PHE A 126 5.39 -11.95 1.84
C PHE A 126 4.07 -11.44 2.40
N THR A 127 3.61 -10.32 1.86
CA THR A 127 2.36 -9.68 2.25
C THR A 127 1.15 -10.42 1.69
N ASN A 128 -0.03 -10.23 2.30
CA ASN A 128 -1.28 -10.86 1.86
C ASN A 128 -2.33 -9.81 1.48
N GLY A 129 -2.76 -9.86 0.22
CA GLY A 129 -3.90 -9.08 -0.28
C GLY A 129 -5.19 -9.52 0.38
N ASP A 130 -6.25 -8.75 0.19
CA ASP A 130 -7.55 -9.06 0.79
C ASP A 130 -8.44 -9.86 -0.17
N SER A 131 -9.29 -10.72 0.38
CA SER A 131 -10.22 -11.53 -0.39
C SER A 131 -11.59 -11.65 0.30
N ARG A 132 -12.65 -11.72 -0.52
CA ARG A 132 -14.00 -12.09 -0.07
C ARG A 132 -14.21 -13.60 0.07
N LEU A 133 -13.24 -14.42 -0.35
CA LEU A 133 -13.35 -15.87 -0.44
C LEU A 133 -12.53 -16.56 0.64
N PRO A 134 -12.97 -17.75 1.12
CA PRO A 134 -12.24 -18.48 2.14
C PRO A 134 -10.80 -18.78 1.73
N LYS A 135 -9.89 -18.79 2.73
CA LYS A 135 -8.46 -19.10 2.56
C LYS A 135 -7.73 -18.17 1.59
N ASP A 136 -8.12 -16.90 1.55
CA ASP A 136 -7.50 -15.84 0.73
C ASP A 136 -7.46 -16.18 -0.76
N LYS A 137 -8.43 -16.96 -1.24
CA LYS A 137 -8.52 -17.28 -2.67
C LYS A 137 -8.85 -16.02 -3.45
N PHE A 138 -8.16 -15.78 -4.56
CA PHE A 138 -8.38 -14.60 -5.39
C PHE A 138 -8.12 -13.27 -4.65
N ALA A 139 -7.16 -13.22 -3.72
CA ALA A 139 -6.82 -11.98 -3.02
C ALA A 139 -6.22 -10.94 -3.98
N THR A 140 -6.49 -9.66 -3.71
CA THR A 140 -6.07 -8.53 -4.54
C THR A 140 -5.60 -7.36 -3.69
N TRP A 141 -4.93 -6.40 -4.33
CA TRP A 141 -4.48 -5.14 -3.78
C TRP A 141 -5.26 -3.98 -4.41
N ASN A 142 -5.59 -2.99 -3.59
CA ASN A 142 -5.95 -1.67 -4.06
C ASN A 142 -4.68 -0.93 -4.48
N ALA A 143 -4.30 -1.06 -5.75
CA ALA A 143 -3.11 -0.45 -6.32
C ALA A 143 -3.41 0.86 -7.07
N GLY A 144 -4.50 1.55 -6.72
CA GLY A 144 -4.96 2.74 -7.44
C GLY A 144 -6.06 2.38 -8.43
N ASN A 145 -5.76 2.40 -9.73
CA ASN A 145 -6.72 2.07 -10.79
C ASN A 145 -6.99 0.55 -10.94
N CYS A 146 -6.09 -0.29 -10.42
CA CYS A 146 -6.17 -1.74 -10.44
C CYS A 146 -6.40 -2.28 -9.03
N CYS A 147 -7.18 -3.33 -8.84
CA CYS A 147 -8.18 -3.97 -9.70
C CYS A 147 -8.96 -4.91 -8.79
N GLY A 148 -10.06 -5.45 -9.30
CA GLY A 148 -10.84 -6.44 -8.58
C GLY A 148 -11.34 -5.92 -7.23
N TYR A 149 -11.47 -6.85 -6.27
CA TYR A 149 -12.16 -6.59 -5.02
C TYR A 149 -11.53 -5.47 -4.19
N ALA A 150 -10.22 -5.51 -3.96
CA ALA A 150 -9.57 -4.57 -3.05
C ALA A 150 -9.70 -3.12 -3.53
N ARG A 151 -9.56 -2.89 -4.85
CA ARG A 151 -9.86 -1.59 -5.49
C ARG A 151 -11.32 -1.19 -5.33
N ASP A 152 -12.24 -2.06 -5.73
CA ASP A 152 -13.67 -1.75 -5.76
C ASP A 152 -14.21 -1.44 -4.35
N SER A 153 -13.63 -2.09 -3.33
CA SER A 153 -13.92 -1.87 -1.91
C SER A 153 -13.06 -0.80 -1.25
N LYS A 154 -12.18 -0.13 -2.01
CA LYS A 154 -11.33 0.98 -1.55
C LYS A 154 -10.52 0.62 -0.30
N LEU A 155 -9.95 -0.58 -0.27
CA LEU A 155 -9.17 -1.04 0.87
C LEU A 155 -7.91 -0.20 1.06
N ASP A 156 -7.55 0.07 2.31
CA ASP A 156 -6.37 0.85 2.65
C ASP A 156 -5.11 -0.03 2.69
N ASP A 157 -4.66 -0.47 1.52
CA ASP A 157 -3.47 -1.32 1.40
C ASP A 157 -2.14 -0.56 1.65
N VAL A 158 -2.16 0.78 1.59
CA VAL A 158 -1.04 1.62 2.03
C VAL A 158 -0.98 1.63 3.56
N GLY A 159 -2.13 1.80 4.24
CA GLY A 159 -2.25 1.65 5.69
C GLY A 159 -1.87 0.27 6.18
N TYR A 160 -2.29 -0.79 5.48
CA TYR A 160 -1.82 -2.16 5.71
C TYR A 160 -0.29 -2.27 5.66
N THR A 161 0.32 -1.72 4.61
CA THR A 161 1.78 -1.77 4.44
C THR A 161 2.50 -1.06 5.60
N LYS A 162 1.99 0.10 6.03
CA LYS A 162 2.50 0.81 7.21
C LYS A 162 2.37 -0.01 8.49
N ALA A 163 1.24 -0.71 8.67
CA ALA A 163 1.02 -1.56 9.83
C ALA A 163 1.98 -2.76 9.84
N VAL A 164 2.20 -3.41 8.69
CA VAL A 164 3.19 -4.50 8.55
C VAL A 164 4.60 -4.02 8.85
N LEU A 165 5.04 -2.89 8.28
CA LEU A 165 6.38 -2.35 8.56
C LEU A 165 6.59 -2.06 10.04
N LYS A 166 5.63 -1.38 10.68
CA LYS A 166 5.67 -1.10 12.12
C LYS A 166 5.75 -2.39 12.94
N ASP A 167 4.97 -3.41 12.56
CA ASP A 167 4.92 -4.69 13.24
C ASP A 167 6.24 -5.48 13.11
N ILE A 168 6.90 -5.40 11.95
CA ILE A 168 8.22 -6.01 11.71
C ILE A 168 9.30 -5.25 12.47
N GLU A 169 9.33 -3.92 12.39
CA GLU A 169 10.30 -3.09 13.14
C GLU A 169 10.17 -3.28 14.65
N SER A 170 8.99 -3.66 15.15
CA SER A 170 8.78 -3.98 16.55
C SER A 170 9.28 -5.39 16.96
N LYS A 171 9.78 -6.21 16.04
CA LYS A 171 10.16 -7.62 16.29
C LYS A 171 11.52 -8.01 15.73
N PHE A 172 12.07 -7.23 14.80
CA PHE A 172 13.31 -7.53 14.11
C PHE A 172 14.24 -6.31 14.11
N ALA A 173 15.54 -6.55 14.12
CA ALA A 173 16.55 -5.51 13.94
C ALA A 173 16.61 -5.13 12.44
N ILE A 174 15.75 -4.20 12.02
CA ILE A 174 15.67 -3.75 10.63
C ILE A 174 16.55 -2.53 10.39
N ASP A 175 17.29 -2.55 9.29
CA ASP A 175 17.91 -1.36 8.73
C ASP A 175 16.86 -0.54 7.97
N THR A 176 16.31 0.48 8.64
CA THR A 176 15.27 1.35 8.10
C THR A 176 15.72 2.18 6.88
N THR A 177 17.02 2.25 6.61
CA THR A 177 17.55 2.88 5.38
C THR A 177 17.59 1.93 4.18
N ARG A 178 17.40 0.62 4.40
CA ARG A 178 17.44 -0.46 3.40
C ARG A 178 16.13 -1.26 3.41
N VAL A 179 15.01 -0.56 3.28
CA VAL A 179 13.68 -1.14 3.11
C VAL A 179 13.24 -1.02 1.64
N PHE A 180 12.83 -2.13 1.03
CA PHE A 180 12.47 -2.23 -0.38
C PHE A 180 11.07 -2.84 -0.54
N ALA A 181 10.37 -2.48 -1.63
CA ALA A 181 9.13 -3.13 -2.03
C ALA A 181 9.27 -3.73 -3.42
N THR A 182 8.70 -4.91 -3.64
CA THR A 182 8.61 -5.50 -4.96
C THR A 182 7.34 -6.32 -5.11
N GLY A 183 6.88 -6.53 -6.34
CA GLY A 183 5.73 -7.38 -6.59
C GLY A 183 5.53 -7.70 -8.06
N MET A 184 4.57 -8.59 -8.31
CA MET A 184 4.20 -9.03 -9.65
C MET A 184 2.80 -8.55 -10.00
N SER A 185 2.55 -8.11 -11.24
CA SER A 185 1.23 -7.74 -11.76
C SER A 185 0.52 -6.73 -10.84
N ASN A 186 -0.67 -7.03 -10.30
CA ASN A 186 -1.35 -6.19 -9.29
C ASN A 186 -0.46 -5.84 -8.08
N GLY A 187 0.44 -6.74 -7.64
CA GLY A 187 1.44 -6.45 -6.61
C GLY A 187 2.58 -5.55 -7.09
N GLY A 188 2.95 -5.61 -8.38
CA GLY A 188 3.89 -4.68 -9.00
C GLY A 188 3.31 -3.27 -9.12
N MET A 189 2.02 -3.17 -9.45
CA MET A 189 1.26 -1.91 -9.41
C MET A 189 1.20 -1.37 -7.98
N MET A 190 1.03 -2.25 -6.98
CA MET A 190 1.12 -1.83 -5.57
C MET A 190 2.51 -1.28 -5.23
N ALA A 191 3.59 -1.88 -5.73
CA ALA A 191 4.95 -1.36 -5.55
C ALA A 191 5.11 0.07 -6.12
N TYR A 192 4.53 0.36 -7.31
CA TYR A 192 4.46 1.73 -7.85
C TYR A 192 3.69 2.68 -6.93
N ARG A 193 2.52 2.26 -6.43
CA ARG A 193 1.75 3.05 -5.48
C ARG A 193 2.53 3.38 -4.21
N LEU A 194 3.32 2.43 -3.70
CA LEU A 194 4.19 2.65 -2.54
C LEU A 194 5.36 3.59 -2.85
N ALA A 195 5.95 3.52 -4.04
CA ALA A 195 6.93 4.51 -4.47
C ALA A 195 6.34 5.93 -4.48
N CYS A 196 5.06 6.05 -4.79
CA CYS A 196 4.38 7.32 -4.80
C CYS A 196 4.03 7.84 -3.39
N GLU A 197 3.37 7.02 -2.59
CA GLU A 197 2.76 7.44 -1.32
C GLU A 197 3.67 7.21 -0.10
N MET A 198 4.77 6.46 -0.26
CA MET A 198 5.69 6.07 0.82
C MET A 198 7.17 6.22 0.40
N ALA A 199 7.46 7.25 -0.42
CA ALA A 199 8.81 7.53 -0.91
C ALA A 199 9.82 7.89 0.20
N ASP A 200 9.34 8.37 1.36
CA ASP A 200 10.15 8.62 2.56
C ASP A 200 10.56 7.32 3.27
N THR A 201 9.79 6.25 3.08
CA THR A 201 9.97 4.96 3.75
C THR A 201 10.80 3.99 2.89
N PHE A 202 10.41 3.77 1.64
CA PHE A 202 11.08 2.80 0.77
C PHE A 202 12.31 3.41 0.09
N ARG A 203 13.45 2.73 0.16
CA ARG A 203 14.68 3.14 -0.51
C ARG A 203 14.56 3.02 -2.03
N ALA A 204 13.93 1.96 -2.51
CA ALA A 204 13.63 1.69 -3.91
C ALA A 204 12.46 0.70 -4.02
N VAL A 205 11.82 0.67 -5.19
CA VAL A 205 10.82 -0.35 -5.52
C VAL A 205 11.17 -1.06 -6.84
N ALA A 206 10.68 -2.29 -6.99
CA ALA A 206 10.72 -3.01 -8.24
C ALA A 206 9.31 -3.50 -8.63
N SER A 207 8.96 -3.39 -9.91
CA SER A 207 7.72 -3.95 -10.44
C SER A 207 8.01 -4.95 -11.54
N VAL A 208 7.36 -6.12 -11.46
CA VAL A 208 7.39 -7.14 -12.51
C VAL A 208 5.99 -7.25 -13.10
N THR A 209 5.81 -7.07 -14.41
CA THR A 209 4.51 -7.14 -15.14
C THR A 209 3.40 -6.23 -14.54
N GLY A 210 3.76 -5.21 -13.75
CA GLY A 210 2.82 -4.23 -13.20
C GLY A 210 3.21 -2.83 -13.64
N THR A 211 2.28 -2.07 -14.22
CA THR A 211 2.52 -0.67 -14.62
C THR A 211 2.07 0.30 -13.52
N ASP A 212 2.35 1.60 -13.67
CA ASP A 212 1.90 2.59 -12.69
C ASP A 212 0.37 2.73 -12.76
N GLY A 213 -0.31 2.39 -11.67
CA GLY A 213 -1.76 2.50 -11.52
C GLY A 213 -2.22 3.71 -10.71
N THR A 214 -1.32 4.60 -10.30
CA THR A 214 -1.65 5.74 -9.44
C THR A 214 -2.47 6.80 -10.20
N LEU A 215 -3.46 7.39 -9.52
CA LEU A 215 -4.31 8.45 -10.11
C LEU A 215 -3.63 9.82 -10.08
N SER A 216 -2.75 10.02 -9.11
CA SER A 216 -1.96 11.22 -8.93
C SER A 216 -0.70 10.83 -8.17
N CYS A 217 0.44 11.39 -8.56
CA CYS A 217 1.67 11.08 -7.85
C CYS A 217 2.53 12.31 -7.51
N THR A 218 2.88 12.43 -6.23
CA THR A 218 3.71 13.52 -5.70
C THR A 218 4.55 12.99 -4.53
N PRO A 219 5.61 12.21 -4.83
CA PRO A 219 6.40 11.57 -3.78
C PRO A 219 7.18 12.61 -2.98
N ALA A 220 7.37 12.36 -1.68
CA ALA A 220 8.12 13.25 -0.79
C ALA A 220 9.59 13.47 -1.21
N ARG A 221 10.15 12.53 -1.99
CA ARG A 221 11.45 12.63 -2.63
C ARG A 221 11.50 11.77 -3.90
N PRO A 222 12.45 11.98 -4.81
CA PRO A 222 12.76 11.00 -5.85
C PRO A 222 13.05 9.62 -5.23
N ILE A 223 12.53 8.56 -5.87
CA ILE A 223 12.74 7.18 -5.48
C ILE A 223 13.17 6.35 -6.69
N SER A 224 14.10 5.43 -6.48
CA SER A 224 14.56 4.52 -7.54
C SER A 224 13.48 3.47 -7.83
N VAL A 225 13.17 3.29 -9.11
CA VAL A 225 12.23 2.29 -9.61
C VAL A 225 12.95 1.38 -10.59
N LEU A 226 12.80 0.07 -10.43
CA LEU A 226 13.12 -0.92 -11.45
C LEU A 226 11.81 -1.47 -12.02
N HIS A 227 11.68 -1.48 -13.34
CA HIS A 227 10.51 -2.04 -14.01
C HIS A 227 10.94 -3.16 -14.97
N ILE A 228 10.25 -4.30 -14.87
CA ILE A 228 10.48 -5.47 -15.71
C ILE A 228 9.15 -5.86 -16.33
N HIS A 229 9.06 -5.84 -17.67
CA HIS A 229 7.83 -6.16 -18.39
C HIS A 229 8.13 -6.91 -19.67
N ALA A 230 7.32 -7.92 -19.98
CA ALA A 230 7.44 -8.67 -21.22
C ALA A 230 6.71 -7.95 -22.36
N LYS A 231 7.33 -7.84 -23.54
CA LYS A 231 6.68 -7.23 -24.71
C LYS A 231 5.44 -7.98 -25.19
N ASN A 232 5.36 -9.28 -24.88
CA ASN A 232 4.27 -10.17 -25.27
C ASN A 232 3.38 -10.56 -24.08
N ASP A 233 3.30 -9.72 -23.05
CA ASP A 233 2.36 -9.89 -21.95
C ASP A 233 0.93 -9.76 -22.47
N ASP A 234 0.10 -10.78 -22.22
CA ASP A 234 -1.28 -10.92 -22.67
C ASP A 234 -2.31 -10.60 -21.58
N HIS A 235 -1.85 -10.13 -20.42
CA HIS A 235 -2.68 -9.67 -19.30
C HIS A 235 -2.55 -8.16 -19.13
N VAL A 236 -1.34 -7.67 -18.85
CA VAL A 236 -1.01 -6.25 -18.75
C VAL A 236 -0.22 -5.90 -19.99
N LEU A 237 -0.87 -5.39 -21.03
CA LEU A 237 -0.23 -5.16 -22.31
C LEU A 237 0.92 -4.15 -22.17
N PHE A 238 2.01 -4.39 -22.88
CA PHE A 238 3.20 -3.51 -22.85
C PHE A 238 2.86 -2.08 -23.28
N ASP A 239 2.05 -1.94 -24.32
CA ASP A 239 1.62 -0.65 -24.87
C ASP A 239 0.41 -0.04 -24.11
N GLY A 240 0.03 -0.64 -22.98
CA GLY A 240 -1.13 -0.24 -22.19
C GLY A 240 -2.41 -0.95 -22.60
N GLY A 241 -3.42 -0.86 -21.73
CA GLY A 241 -4.68 -1.56 -21.86
C GLY A 241 -4.65 -3.01 -21.36
N ALA A 242 -5.85 -3.57 -21.25
CA ALA A 242 -6.09 -4.94 -20.79
C ALA A 242 -5.94 -5.96 -21.93
N GLY A 243 -5.15 -7.00 -21.72
CA GLY A 243 -5.11 -8.14 -22.63
C GLY A 243 -6.31 -9.08 -22.44
N GLN A 244 -6.52 -9.99 -23.41
CA GLN A 244 -7.69 -10.89 -23.41
C GLN A 244 -7.71 -11.85 -22.21
N GLU A 245 -6.56 -12.15 -21.63
CA GLU A 245 -6.42 -13.07 -20.50
C GLU A 245 -6.39 -12.34 -19.14
N ALA A 246 -6.46 -11.00 -19.12
CA ALA A 246 -6.26 -10.19 -17.91
C ALA A 246 -7.22 -10.55 -16.77
N PHE A 247 -8.53 -10.55 -17.04
CA PHE A 247 -9.58 -10.98 -16.11
C PHE A 247 -10.75 -11.58 -16.88
N LYS A 248 -11.43 -12.56 -16.28
CA LYS A 248 -12.67 -13.14 -16.83
C LYS A 248 -13.82 -12.12 -16.90
N ASP A 249 -13.79 -11.12 -16.03
CA ASP A 249 -14.76 -10.03 -15.98
C ASP A 249 -14.07 -8.73 -16.42
N PRO A 250 -14.35 -8.23 -17.64
CA PRO A 250 -13.76 -7.00 -18.16
C PRO A 250 -14.01 -5.77 -17.29
N GLU A 251 -15.12 -5.72 -16.52
CA GLU A 251 -15.42 -4.60 -15.62
C GLU A 251 -14.46 -4.55 -14.41
N LYS A 252 -13.75 -5.64 -14.13
CA LYS A 252 -12.75 -5.72 -13.06
C LYS A 252 -11.35 -5.34 -13.49
N VAL A 253 -11.12 -5.18 -14.79
CA VAL A 253 -9.83 -4.76 -15.34
C VAL A 253 -9.68 -3.25 -15.19
N ALA A 254 -8.44 -2.79 -15.05
CA ALA A 254 -8.12 -1.38 -15.19
C ALA A 254 -7.70 -1.11 -16.64
N ASP A 255 -7.84 0.14 -17.08
CA ASP A 255 -7.12 0.57 -18.28
C ASP A 255 -5.65 0.77 -17.88
N PHE A 256 -4.82 -0.22 -18.21
CA PHE A 256 -3.42 -0.24 -17.78
C PHE A 256 -2.63 0.83 -18.52
N VAL A 257 -1.81 1.57 -17.78
CA VAL A 257 -0.90 2.55 -18.38
C VAL A 257 0.18 1.81 -19.14
N SER A 258 0.59 2.35 -20.29
CA SER A 258 1.73 1.81 -21.06
C SER A 258 3.01 1.82 -20.24
N VAL A 259 3.93 0.93 -20.59
CA VAL A 259 5.29 0.97 -20.02
C VAL A 259 5.94 2.32 -20.41
N PRO A 260 6.55 3.06 -19.46
CA PRO A 260 7.30 4.27 -19.79
C PRO A 260 8.45 3.97 -20.76
N GLU A 261 8.71 4.87 -21.72
CA GLU A 261 9.86 4.79 -22.63
C GLU A 261 11.21 4.86 -21.90
#